data_AF-F4LII2-F1
#
_entry.id   AF-F4LII2-F1
#
_cell.length_a   1.000
_cell.length_b   1.000
_cell.length_c   1.000
_cell.angle_alpha   90.00
_cell.angle_beta   90.00
_cell.angle_gamma   90.00
#
_symmetry.space_group_name_H-M   'P 1'
#
loop_
_entity.id
_entity.type
_entity.pdbx_description
1 polymer ?
#
loop_
_entity_poly.entity_id
_entity_poly.type
_entity_poly.pdbx_seq_one_letter_code
_entity_poly.pdbx_strand_id
1 'polypeptide(L)' 'MASLSISLKPTLLVKLDECAEKFGYTKSKIAENAISRYLEELEEDRADYQLAEKAWFDFVSNGEKTYTLTEVEKEFGL' A
#
# COMPACT_ATOMS: atom_id res chain seq x y z
N MET A 1 12.49 11.08 -23.84
CA MET A 1 12.15 10.06 -22.83
C MET A 1 12.99 10.33 -21.60
N ALA A 2 12.38 10.31 -20.41
CA ALA A 2 13.15 10.35 -19.16
C ALA A 2 13.82 8.98 -18.95
N SER A 3 15.04 8.98 -18.43
CA SER A 3 15.79 7.75 -18.14
C SER A 3 16.16 7.70 -16.67
N LEU A 4 16.00 6.53 -16.07
CA LEU A 4 16.39 6.24 -14.69
C LEU A 4 17.45 5.13 -14.71
N SER A 5 18.54 5.33 -13.98
CA SER A 5 19.55 4.29 -13.74
C SER A 5 19.46 3.82 -12.30
N ILE A 6 19.34 2.52 -12.09
CA ILE A 6 19.22 1.90 -10.76
C ILE A 6 20.13 0.68 -10.66
N SER A 7 20.66 0.47 -9.45
CA SER A 7 21.36 -0.77 -9.10
C SER A 7 20.37 -1.77 -8.52
N LEU A 8 20.21 -2.91 -9.19
CA LEU A 8 19.35 -3.99 -8.73
C LEU A 8 20.16 -5.07 -8.01
N LYS A 9 19.54 -5.73 -7.03
CA LYS A 9 20.08 -6.99 -6.50
C LYS A 9 20.21 -7.99 -7.66
N PRO A 10 21.30 -8.76 -7.78
CA PRO A 10 21.47 -9.73 -8.87
C PRO A 10 20.29 -10.70 -9.00
N THR A 11 19.74 -11.14 -7.88
CA THR A 11 18.58 -12.04 -7.84
C THR A 11 17.31 -11.40 -8.39
N LEU A 12 17.13 -10.09 -8.24
CA LEU A 12 15.99 -9.37 -8.79
C LEU A 12 16.14 -9.17 -10.30
N LEU A 13 17.36 -8.93 -10.78
CA LEU A 13 17.63 -8.83 -12.21
C LEU A 13 17.30 -10.15 -12.92
N VAL A 14 17.72 -11.29 -12.36
CA VAL A 14 17.39 -12.63 -12.91
C VAL A 14 15.87 -12.84 -13.00
N LYS A 15 15.13 -12.52 -11.94
CA LYS A 15 13.65 -12.62 -11.95
C LYS A 15 13.01 -11.70 -12.98
N LEU A 16 13.58 -10.51 -13.17
CA LEU A 16 13.09 -9.55 -14.17
C LEU A 16 13.33 -10.06 -15.60
N ASP A 17 14.48 -10.69 -15.84
CA ASP A 17 14.80 -11.38 -17.11
C ASP A 17 13.82 -12.53 -17.37
N GLU A 18 13.61 -13.42 -16.40
CA GLU A 18 12.66 -14.54 -16.50
C GLU A 18 11.22 -14.06 -16.80
N CYS A 19 10.77 -13.00 -16.13
CA CYS A 19 9.46 -12.40 -16.39
C CYS A 19 9.37 -11.80 -17.80
N ALA A 20 10.42 -11.12 -18.26
CA ALA A 20 10.46 -10.56 -19.60
C ALA A 20 10.34 -11.66 -20.67
N GLU A 21 11.11 -12.74 -20.52
CA GLU A 21 11.07 -13.91 -21.42
C GLU A 21 9.69 -14.60 -21.39
N LYS A 22 9.17 -14.87 -20.19
CA LYS A 22 7.92 -15.61 -20.01
C LYS A 22 6.70 -14.89 -20.58
N PHE A 23 6.63 -13.57 -20.42
CA PHE A 23 5.45 -12.78 -20.76
C PHE A 23 5.61 -11.96 -22.06
N GLY A 24 6.78 -12.02 -22.70
CA GLY A 24 7.06 -11.28 -23.95
C GLY A 24 7.12 -9.77 -23.77
N TYR A 25 7.35 -9.29 -22.55
CA TYR A 25 7.48 -7.86 -22.24
C TYR A 25 8.93 -7.44 -22.10
N THR A 26 9.21 -6.16 -22.33
CA THR A 26 10.53 -5.61 -22.02
C THR A 26 10.70 -5.42 -20.52
N LYS A 27 11.94 -5.55 -20.03
CA LYS A 27 12.29 -5.24 -18.63
C LYS A 27 11.84 -3.84 -18.22
N SER A 28 12.01 -2.86 -19.12
CA SER A 28 11.59 -1.48 -18.90
C SER A 28 10.08 -1.37 -18.70
N LYS A 29 9.27 -2.10 -19.48
CA LYS A 29 7.81 -2.08 -19.32
C LYS A 29 7.37 -2.69 -18.00
N ILE A 30 8.00 -3.81 -17.60
CA ILE A 30 7.73 -4.45 -16.31
C ILE A 30 8.13 -3.52 -15.16
N ALA A 31 9.32 -2.94 -15.23
CA ALA A 31 9.83 -2.04 -14.20
C ALA A 31 8.98 -0.76 -14.07
N GLU A 32 8.59 -0.16 -15.20
CA GLU A 32 7.70 1.01 -15.22
C GLU A 32 6.36 0.69 -14.54
N ASN A 33 5.71 -0.41 -14.93
CA ASN A 33 4.45 -0.82 -14.33
C ASN A 33 4.59 -1.10 -12.83
N ALA A 34 5.69 -1.74 -12.40
CA ALA A 34 5.94 -2.01 -10.99
C ALA A 34 6.15 -0.72 -10.18
N ILE A 35 6.92 0.23 -10.72
CA ILE A 35 7.16 1.53 -10.10
C ILE A 35 5.85 2.33 -10.01
N SER A 36 5.05 2.38 -11.08
CA SER A 36 3.76 3.09 -11.06
C SER A 36 2.84 2.57 -9.96
N ARG A 37 2.68 1.24 -9.87
CA ARG A 37 1.84 0.62 -8.82
C ARG A 37 2.38 0.89 -7.43
N TYR A 38 3.70 0.81 -7.24
CA TYR A 38 4.30 1.09 -5.94
C TYR A 38 4.12 2.56 -5.52
N LEU A 39 4.15 3.51 -6.46
CA LEU A 39 3.88 4.92 -6.16
C LEU A 39 2.41 5.14 -5.76
N GLU A 40 1.47 4.41 -6.35
CA GLU A 40 0.06 4.43 -5.94
C GLU A 40 -0.12 3.86 -4.53
N GLU A 41 0.52 2.72 -4.22
CA GLU A 41 0.52 2.11 -2.88
C GLU A 41 1.10 3.07 -1.82
N LEU A 42 2.18 3.79 -2.13
CA LEU A 42 2.77 4.76 -1.20
C LEU A 42 1.83 5.94 -0.89
N GLU A 43 1.00 6.36 -1.84
CA GLU A 43 0.02 7.43 -1.58
C GLU A 43 -1.18 6.89 -0.78
N GLU A 44 -1.60 5.65 -1.02
CA GLU A 44 -2.60 4.96 -0.22
C GLU A 44 -2.13 4.81 1.24
N ASP A 45 -0.93 4.29 1.46
CA ASP A 45 -0.32 4.15 2.79
C ASP A 45 -0.28 5.49 3.54
N ARG A 46 0.05 6.57 2.81
CA ARG A 46 0.07 7.92 3.37
C ARG A 46 -1.34 8.38 3.77
N ALA A 47 -2.34 8.15 2.93
CA ALA A 47 -3.72 8.51 3.22
C ALA A 47 -4.29 7.71 4.41
N ASP A 48 -4.02 6.42 4.47
CA ASP A 48 -4.42 5.52 5.56
C ASP A 48 -3.81 5.95 6.89
N TYR A 49 -2.51 6.28 6.89
CA TYR A 49 -1.84 6.81 8.07
C TYR A 49 -2.53 8.09 8.58
N GLN A 50 -2.81 9.04 7.68
CA GLN A 50 -3.47 10.31 8.05
C GLN A 50 -4.88 10.10 8.58
N LEU A 51 -5.63 9.17 7.98
CA LEU A 51 -6.97 8.84 8.42
C LEU A 51 -6.96 8.19 9.81
N ALA A 52 -6.07 7.22 10.03
CA ALA A 52 -5.91 6.55 11.31
C ALA A 52 -5.45 7.53 12.41
N GLU A 53 -4.49 8.40 12.11
CA GLU A 53 -4.02 9.44 13.02
C GLU A 53 -5.17 10.39 13.41
N LYS A 54 -5.94 10.88 12.43
CA LYS A 54 -7.09 11.74 12.70
C LYS A 54 -8.15 11.03 13.54
N ALA A 55 -8.52 9.80 13.17
CA ALA A 55 -9.52 9.02 13.91
C ALA A 55 -9.09 8.80 15.37
N TRP A 56 -7.80 8.56 15.60
CA TRP A 56 -7.24 8.45 16.95
C TRP A 56 -7.35 9.76 17.73
N PHE A 57 -6.94 10.89 17.14
CA PHE A 57 -7.04 12.19 17.82
C PHE A 57 -8.50 12.60 18.11
N ASP A 58 -9.42 12.35 17.18
CA ASP A 58 -10.85 12.61 17.36
C ASP A 58 -11.41 11.77 18.53
N PHE A 59 -11.07 10.48 18.58
CA PHE A 59 -11.47 9.59 19.67
C PHE A 59 -10.88 10.02 21.03
N VAL A 60 -9.59 10.38 21.08
CA VAL A 60 -8.96 10.82 22.33
C VAL A 60 -9.56 12.15 22.82
N SER A 61 -9.88 13.06 21.90
CA SER A 61 -10.40 14.40 22.24
C SER A 61 -11.89 14.42 22.59
N ASN A 62 -12.70 13.49 22.06
CA ASN A 62 -14.14 13.47 22.33
C ASN A 62 -14.49 12.98 23.74
N GLY A 63 -13.59 12.24 24.41
CA GLY A 63 -13.79 11.72 25.76
C GLY A 63 -15.02 10.79 25.89
N GLU A 64 -15.49 10.22 24.78
CA GLU A 64 -16.67 9.37 24.74
C GLU A 64 -16.44 8.06 25.47
N LYS A 65 -17.54 7.49 25.96
CA LYS A 65 -17.50 6.23 26.70
C LYS A 65 -17.24 5.09 25.73
N THR A 66 -16.25 4.26 26.04
CA THR A 66 -16.03 3.02 25.29
C THR A 66 -17.12 2.00 25.59
N TYR A 67 -17.47 1.20 24.60
CA TYR A 67 -18.46 0.13 24.73
C TYR A 67 -17.77 -1.23 24.82
N THR A 68 -18.37 -2.14 25.58
CA THR A 68 -18.04 -3.56 25.56
C THR A 68 -18.56 -4.20 24.27
N LEU A 69 -17.96 -5.32 23.85
CA LEU A 69 -18.43 -6.04 22.66
C LEU A 69 -19.92 -6.41 22.76
N THR A 70 -20.38 -6.83 23.95
CA THR A 70 -21.79 -7.18 24.21
C THR A 70 -22.74 -5.99 24.07
N GLU A 71 -22.31 -4.78 24.45
CA GLU A 71 -23.10 -3.57 24.23
C GLU A 71 -23.22 -3.25 22.74
N VAL A 72 -22.11 -3.40 21.99
CA VAL A 72 -22.07 -3.21 20.54
C VAL A 72 -22.97 -4.24 19.82
N GLU A 73 -22.82 -5.53 20.12
CA GLU A 73 -23.64 -6.60 19.52
C GLU A 73 -25.14 -6.36 19.72
N LYS A 74 -25.53 -5.98 20.94
CA LYS A 74 -26.91 -5.65 21.28
C LYS A 74 -27.43 -4.43 20.52
N GLU A 75 -26.62 -3.39 20.34
CA GLU A 75 -27.00 -2.15 19.66
C GLU A 75 -27.12 -2.33 18.14
N PHE A 76 -26.22 -3.10 17.54
CA PHE A 76 -26.19 -3.37 16.10
C PHE A 76 -27.01 -4.60 15.66
N GLY A 77 -27.60 -5.34 16.60
CA GLY A 77 -28.42 -6.52 16.30
C GLY A 77 -27.61 -7.69 15.75
N LEU A 78 -26.37 -7.85 16.23
CA LEU A 78 -25.44 -8.92 15.85
C LEU A 78 -25.54 -10.11 16.81
#